data_AF-A0A958A9N6-F1
#
_entry.id   AF-A0A958A9N6-F1
#
_cell.length_a   1.000
_cell.length_b   1.000
_cell.length_c   1.000
_cell.angle_alpha   90.00
_cell.angle_beta   90.00
_cell.angle_gamma   90.00
#
_symmetry.space_group_name_H-M   'P 1'
#
loop_
_entity.id
_entity.type
_entity.pdbx_description
1 polymer ?
#
loop_
_entity_poly.entity_id
_entity_poly.type
_entity_poly.pdbx_seq_one_letter_code
_entity_poly.pdbx_strand_id
1 'polypeptide(L)'
;VPLGDGPERGAYSGLERLRENGYSGVLHCELKVISPLISIDHRQAEDEEYQFLRTDKGKVIIQGSSLKGMTRAVYEALVDGCMPLAQTTYSGGDKSKKPYHYKDLKKHHGKECNSVDFLCRACQLFGTIEGDKTHCQSRIRFTDAVLTSGGPRTEKCHLRTLLSPKPHHNQNYGLHGKGGGTIAGRKFYYHHDEATDFALDRPTEYSKTIRDYAPHGALFSFNVHIQDLTPQELGQLILTLELDTGLGHKLGLGKAIGMGSCQITIKDDKSSIYHPKQRYEQWPQSEYSSSWREHKLSRSHLPKMLEQILRLNKSRDGDIGYPNHQDYKSGYANKPIDEKGFFGEAEHAATYSQAMINKAPKPIQKGQEIEGELYKKGERWSAKFIGDKREAIVINFREVPESTPDGARAEFFITEQSKRAGIKARFSKIINTSKDS
;
A
#
# COMPACT_ATOMS: atom_id res chain seq x y z
N VAL A 1 6.38 -9.68 8.79
CA VAL A 1 7.79 -9.92 8.39
C VAL A 1 8.60 -10.25 9.63
N PRO A 2 9.18 -11.45 9.73
CA PRO A 2 9.99 -11.87 10.89
C PRO A 2 11.08 -10.87 11.24
N LEU A 3 11.43 -10.79 12.53
CA LEU A 3 12.58 -10.02 13.00
C LEU A 3 13.86 -10.81 12.77
N GLY A 4 14.96 -10.10 12.52
CA GLY A 4 16.30 -10.68 12.50
C GLY A 4 16.89 -10.80 13.90
N ASP A 5 18.23 -10.86 13.98
CA ASP A 5 18.96 -11.01 15.24
C ASP A 5 19.01 -9.74 16.09
N GLY A 6 18.58 -8.60 15.55
CA GLY A 6 18.65 -7.29 16.17
C GLY A 6 19.20 -6.22 15.22
N PRO A 7 18.86 -4.94 15.42
CA PRO A 7 19.37 -3.87 14.58
C PRO A 7 20.88 -3.69 14.79
N GLU A 8 21.64 -3.62 13.69
CA GLU A 8 22.99 -3.07 13.70
C GLU A 8 22.94 -1.58 14.04
N ARG A 9 23.84 -1.15 14.94
CA ARG A 9 23.87 0.21 15.49
C ARG A 9 25.25 0.81 15.36
N GLY A 10 25.28 2.11 15.13
CA GLY A 10 26.51 2.87 15.05
C GLY A 10 26.25 4.36 15.16
N ALA A 11 27.34 5.11 15.03
CA ALA A 11 27.31 6.54 15.16
C ALA A 11 26.66 7.21 13.94
N TYR A 12 25.77 8.13 14.24
CA TYR A 12 25.20 9.07 13.29
C TYR A 12 26.24 10.13 12.96
N SER A 13 26.64 10.19 11.70
CA SER A 13 27.67 11.13 11.24
C SER A 13 27.21 12.59 11.13
N GLY A 14 26.00 12.91 11.62
CA GLY A 14 25.51 14.28 11.57
C GLY A 14 25.17 14.78 10.17
N LEU A 15 24.95 16.10 10.10
CA LEU A 15 24.75 16.85 8.84
C LEU A 15 25.76 18.00 8.69
N GLU A 16 26.66 18.15 9.66
CA GLU A 16 27.65 19.22 9.76
C GLU A 16 28.86 19.01 8.84
N ARG A 17 29.12 17.77 8.39
CA ARG A 17 30.22 17.45 7.47
C ARG A 17 29.72 16.52 6.37
N LEU A 18 30.06 16.88 5.14
CA LEU A 18 29.75 16.08 3.95
C LEU A 18 30.78 14.96 3.81
N ARG A 19 30.33 13.76 3.47
CA ARG A 19 31.24 12.65 3.18
C ARG A 19 31.81 12.79 1.78
N GLU A 20 33.04 12.31 1.61
CA GLU A 20 33.73 12.33 0.32
C GLU A 20 32.94 11.57 -0.76
N ASN A 21 32.41 10.39 -0.41
CA ASN A 21 31.63 9.53 -1.31
C ASN A 21 30.11 9.60 -1.04
N GLY A 22 29.64 10.67 -0.41
CA GLY A 22 28.21 10.87 -0.13
C GLY A 22 27.44 11.34 -1.36
N TYR A 23 26.14 11.01 -1.41
CA TYR A 23 25.21 11.46 -2.46
C TYR A 23 24.14 12.40 -1.88
N SER A 24 23.92 13.51 -2.57
CA SER A 24 22.78 14.42 -2.32
C SER A 24 22.00 14.66 -3.61
N GLY A 25 20.77 15.12 -3.50
CA GLY A 25 19.95 15.36 -4.68
C GLY A 25 18.45 15.32 -4.44
N VAL A 26 17.71 15.15 -5.53
CA VAL A 26 16.25 15.07 -5.56
C VAL A 26 15.83 13.93 -6.47
N LEU A 27 15.02 13.02 -5.93
CA LEU A 27 14.34 11.98 -6.68
C LEU A 27 12.90 12.43 -6.96
N HIS A 28 12.57 12.62 -8.23
CA HIS A 28 11.21 12.94 -8.66
C HIS A 28 10.42 11.65 -8.82
N CYS A 29 9.34 11.52 -8.06
CA CYS A 29 8.58 10.29 -7.94
C CYS A 29 7.15 10.47 -8.45
N GLU A 30 6.61 9.39 -9.00
CA GLU A 30 5.20 9.25 -9.35
C GLU A 30 4.63 8.03 -8.63
N LEU A 31 3.56 8.22 -7.87
CA LEU A 31 2.80 7.16 -7.23
C LEU A 31 1.56 6.86 -8.07
N LYS A 32 1.45 5.62 -8.55
CA LYS A 32 0.27 5.08 -9.22
C LYS A 32 -0.58 4.30 -8.23
N VAL A 33 -1.87 4.62 -8.16
CA VAL A 33 -2.85 3.91 -7.34
C VAL A 33 -3.25 2.59 -8.02
N ILE A 34 -3.18 1.48 -7.28
CA ILE A 34 -3.53 0.13 -7.74
C ILE A 34 -4.84 -0.35 -7.12
N SER A 35 -5.15 0.05 -5.89
CA SER A 35 -6.47 -0.17 -5.31
C SER A 35 -6.97 1.12 -4.64
N PRO A 36 -8.30 1.30 -4.50
CA PRO A 36 -8.89 2.52 -3.92
C PRO A 36 -8.10 3.04 -2.72
N LEU A 37 -7.64 4.28 -2.80
CA LEU A 37 -6.73 4.85 -1.81
C LEU A 37 -7.32 6.12 -1.24
N ILE A 38 -7.22 6.29 0.09
CA ILE A 38 -7.57 7.55 0.74
C ILE A 38 -6.55 7.90 1.82
N SER A 39 -6.06 9.14 1.76
CA SER A 39 -5.34 9.81 2.85
C SER A 39 -6.30 10.78 3.50
N ILE A 40 -6.82 10.45 4.68
CA ILE A 40 -7.91 11.21 5.33
C ILE A 40 -7.47 12.58 5.83
N ASP A 41 -8.34 13.58 5.71
CA ASP A 41 -8.21 14.83 6.45
C ASP A 41 -8.76 14.67 7.87
N HIS A 42 -7.87 14.62 8.85
CA HIS A 42 -8.26 14.53 10.26
C HIS A 42 -8.85 15.83 10.81
N ARG A 43 -8.71 16.97 10.12
CA ARG A 43 -9.20 18.28 10.59
C ARG A 43 -10.65 18.55 10.20
N GLN A 44 -11.14 17.87 9.16
CA GLN A 44 -12.45 18.13 8.54
C GLN A 44 -13.36 16.90 8.61
N ALA A 45 -13.42 16.26 9.78
CA ALA A 45 -14.42 15.22 10.04
C ALA A 45 -15.74 15.90 10.42
N GLU A 46 -16.62 16.12 9.45
CA GLU A 46 -18.01 16.52 9.67
C GLU A 46 -18.86 15.25 9.82
N ASP A 47 -19.62 15.12 10.91
CA ASP A 47 -20.55 14.02 11.15
C ASP A 47 -19.96 12.61 10.95
N GLU A 48 -18.70 12.40 11.36
CA GLU A 48 -17.95 11.14 11.19
C GLU A 48 -17.71 10.71 9.73
N GLU A 49 -17.89 11.63 8.79
CA GLU A 49 -17.56 11.45 7.38
C GLU A 49 -16.19 12.03 7.07
N TYR A 50 -15.33 11.22 6.45
CA TYR A 50 -13.99 11.60 6.08
C TYR A 50 -13.90 11.91 4.59
N GLN A 51 -13.06 12.86 4.25
CA GLN A 51 -12.70 13.15 2.86
C GLN A 51 -11.18 13.03 2.67
N PHE A 52 -10.78 12.96 1.41
CA PHE A 52 -9.39 13.03 1.03
C PHE A 52 -8.80 14.37 1.46
N LEU A 53 -7.62 14.30 2.07
CA LEU A 53 -6.84 15.47 2.44
C LEU A 53 -6.57 16.37 1.23
N ARG A 54 -6.80 17.67 1.44
CA ARG A 54 -6.58 18.71 0.44
C ARG A 54 -5.70 19.81 1.02
N THR A 55 -4.93 20.44 0.14
CA THR A 55 -4.30 21.74 0.43
C THR A 55 -5.35 22.82 0.56
N ASP A 56 -4.98 23.98 1.10
CA ASP A 56 -5.86 25.17 1.17
C ASP A 56 -6.31 25.66 -0.22
N LYS A 57 -5.58 25.29 -1.29
CA LYS A 57 -5.95 25.54 -2.70
C LYS A 57 -6.84 24.44 -3.30
N GLY A 58 -7.39 23.54 -2.49
CA GLY A 58 -8.29 22.46 -2.91
C GLY A 58 -7.63 21.25 -3.60
N LYS A 59 -6.31 21.26 -3.82
CA LYS A 59 -5.59 20.14 -4.43
C LYS A 59 -5.57 18.91 -3.51
N VAL A 60 -5.95 17.75 -4.03
CA VAL A 60 -5.89 16.46 -3.32
C VAL A 60 -4.44 16.05 -3.11
N ILE A 61 -4.10 15.68 -1.87
CA ILE A 61 -2.73 15.34 -1.49
C ILE A 61 -2.65 14.10 -0.60
N ILE A 62 -1.51 13.42 -0.70
CA ILE A 62 -1.01 12.46 0.28
C ILE A 62 0.13 13.14 1.04
N GLN A 63 0.07 13.15 2.38
CA GLN A 63 1.11 13.80 3.19
C GLN A 63 2.48 13.14 3.01
N GLY A 64 3.54 13.96 2.93
CA GLY A 64 4.93 13.50 2.86
C GLY A 64 5.32 12.64 4.06
N SER A 65 4.76 12.92 5.24
CA SER A 65 4.92 12.08 6.45
C SER A 65 4.36 10.66 6.27
N SER A 66 3.24 10.51 5.56
CA SER A 66 2.63 9.22 5.26
C SER A 66 3.47 8.42 4.25
N LEU A 67 3.97 9.08 3.20
CA LEU A 67 4.91 8.48 2.25
C LEU A 67 6.21 8.04 2.93
N LYS A 68 6.76 8.91 3.80
CA LYS A 68 7.96 8.63 4.57
C LYS A 68 7.75 7.45 5.51
N GLY A 69 6.62 7.40 6.23
CA GLY A 69 6.29 6.30 7.14
C GLY A 69 6.12 4.96 6.42
N MET A 70 5.46 4.97 5.26
CA MET A 70 5.32 3.80 4.39
C MET A 70 6.68 3.27 3.92
N THR A 71 7.52 4.15 3.38
CA THR A 71 8.87 3.78 2.92
C THR A 71 9.74 3.32 4.09
N ARG A 72 9.65 3.99 5.25
CA ARG A 72 10.36 3.63 6.48
C ARG A 72 10.02 2.22 6.95
N ALA A 73 8.75 1.81 6.89
CA ALA A 73 8.33 0.48 7.32
C ALA A 73 9.01 -0.62 6.49
N VAL A 74 9.09 -0.44 5.17
CA VAL A 74 9.80 -1.36 4.26
C VAL A 74 11.30 -1.33 4.53
N TYR A 75 11.88 -0.14 4.70
CA TYR A 75 13.31 0.02 5.01
C TYR A 75 13.70 -0.61 6.34
N GLU A 76 12.92 -0.43 7.40
CA GLU A 76 13.12 -1.08 8.70
C GLU A 76 13.07 -2.61 8.59
N ALA A 77 12.24 -3.16 7.70
CA ALA A 77 12.21 -4.59 7.44
C ALA A 77 13.42 -5.07 6.62
N LEU A 78 13.93 -4.25 5.71
CA LEU A 78 15.14 -4.54 4.93
C LEU A 78 16.41 -4.57 5.78
N VAL A 79 16.58 -3.61 6.70
CA VAL A 79 17.83 -3.44 7.49
C VAL A 79 17.73 -3.95 8.93
N ASP A 80 16.68 -4.69 9.25
CA ASP A 80 16.30 -5.12 10.61
C ASP A 80 16.32 -4.00 11.66
N GLY A 81 15.74 -2.85 11.34
CA GLY A 81 15.73 -1.65 12.20
C GLY A 81 14.98 -1.82 13.53
N CYS A 82 15.12 -0.88 14.46
CA CYS A 82 14.32 -0.91 15.69
C CYS A 82 12.81 -0.82 15.39
N MET A 83 11.97 -1.21 16.35
CA MET A 83 10.53 -1.05 16.36
C MET A 83 10.14 0.08 17.33
N PRO A 84 10.10 1.34 16.88
CA PRO A 84 9.82 2.48 17.76
C PRO A 84 8.45 2.39 18.46
N LEU A 85 7.46 1.79 17.79
CA LEU A 85 6.10 1.64 18.32
C LEU A 85 5.86 0.37 19.14
N ALA A 86 6.87 -0.49 19.32
CA ALA A 86 6.72 -1.73 20.09
C ALA A 86 6.57 -1.49 21.61
N GLN A 87 6.89 -0.28 22.08
CA GLN A 87 6.79 0.08 23.50
C GLN A 87 5.79 1.19 23.79
N THR A 88 5.18 1.82 22.77
CA THR A 88 4.31 2.96 23.01
C THR A 88 3.09 2.53 23.82
N THR A 89 2.98 3.06 25.03
CA THR A 89 1.73 3.18 25.76
C THR A 89 0.81 4.05 24.90
N TYR A 90 -0.19 3.46 24.25
CA TYR A 90 -1.15 4.23 23.44
C TYR A 90 -1.89 5.22 24.34
N SER A 91 -1.52 6.49 24.37
CA SER A 91 -2.11 7.55 25.20
C SER A 91 -3.51 7.99 24.73
N GLY A 92 -4.50 7.09 24.82
CA GLY A 92 -5.93 7.45 24.88
C GLY A 92 -6.49 6.96 26.22
N GLY A 93 -7.10 7.84 27.02
CA GLY A 93 -7.45 7.60 28.42
C GLY A 93 -8.44 6.45 28.64
N ASP A 94 -7.93 5.27 28.98
CA ASP A 94 -8.62 4.30 29.83
C ASP A 94 -7.61 3.27 30.36
N LYS A 95 -7.94 2.65 31.49
CA LYS A 95 -7.05 1.99 32.46
C LYS A 95 -6.37 0.71 31.91
N SER A 96 -5.07 0.61 32.18
CA SER A 96 -4.15 -0.54 31.98
C SER A 96 -3.76 -0.90 30.52
N LYS A 97 -2.82 -0.13 29.96
CA LYS A 97 -2.20 -0.39 28.65
C LYS A 97 -0.98 -1.29 28.84
N LYS A 98 -1.07 -2.55 28.42
CA LYS A 98 0.09 -3.47 28.43
C LYS A 98 0.92 -3.27 27.15
N PRO A 99 2.23 -2.98 27.25
CA PRO A 99 3.12 -2.97 26.09
C PRO A 99 3.19 -4.37 25.45
N TYR A 100 3.74 -4.45 24.24
CA TYR A 100 4.01 -5.74 23.62
C TYR A 100 5.03 -6.49 24.50
N HIS A 101 4.61 -7.54 25.21
CA HIS A 101 5.50 -8.37 26.03
C HIS A 101 5.90 -9.61 25.23
N TYR A 102 6.94 -9.49 24.40
CA TYR A 102 7.57 -10.62 23.70
C TYR A 102 9.07 -10.66 23.99
N LYS A 103 9.66 -11.85 24.05
CA LYS A 103 11.05 -12.06 24.52
C LYS A 103 12.08 -11.44 23.59
N ASP A 104 11.85 -11.58 22.31
CA ASP A 104 12.69 -11.14 21.19
C ASP A 104 12.63 -9.64 20.93
N LEU A 105 11.52 -8.97 21.27
CA LEU A 105 11.39 -7.51 21.16
C LEU A 105 12.46 -6.73 21.93
N LYS A 106 13.07 -7.32 22.97
CA LYS A 106 14.12 -6.68 23.76
C LYS A 106 15.24 -6.09 22.91
N LYS A 107 15.63 -6.79 21.84
CA LYS A 107 16.71 -6.37 20.94
C LYS A 107 16.28 -5.28 19.96
N HIS A 108 15.00 -5.27 19.59
CA HIS A 108 14.43 -4.34 18.60
C HIS A 108 13.78 -3.11 19.24
N HIS A 109 13.89 -2.93 20.55
CA HIS A 109 13.28 -1.81 21.23
C HIS A 109 13.77 -0.44 20.70
N GLY A 110 12.82 0.46 20.40
CA GLY A 110 13.11 1.82 19.96
C GLY A 110 13.98 2.61 20.93
N LYS A 111 13.74 2.45 22.24
CA LYS A 111 14.52 3.11 23.31
C LYS A 111 16.01 2.76 23.33
N GLU A 112 16.45 1.73 22.61
CA GLU A 112 17.88 1.43 22.47
C GLU A 112 18.54 2.37 21.43
N CYS A 113 17.75 3.04 20.57
CA CYS A 113 18.18 4.19 19.75
C CYS A 113 18.15 5.48 20.60
N ASN A 114 18.95 5.56 21.66
CA ASN A 114 18.93 6.65 22.65
C ASN A 114 20.24 7.46 22.75
N SER A 115 21.11 7.32 21.76
CA SER A 115 22.32 8.13 21.61
C SER A 115 22.61 8.28 20.13
N VAL A 116 23.10 9.45 19.72
CA VAL A 116 23.56 9.68 18.34
C VAL A 116 24.70 8.73 17.95
N ASP A 117 25.47 8.22 18.92
CA ASP A 117 26.54 7.25 18.68
C ASP A 117 26.05 5.81 18.53
N PHE A 118 24.76 5.55 18.77
CA PHE A 118 24.20 4.20 18.87
C PHE A 118 22.81 4.07 18.23
N LEU A 119 22.67 4.58 17.00
CA LEU A 119 21.41 4.53 16.25
C LEU A 119 21.41 3.37 15.26
N CYS A 120 20.25 2.71 15.10
CA CYS A 120 20.09 1.75 14.02
C CYS A 120 20.05 2.46 12.66
N ARG A 121 20.38 1.73 11.60
CA ARG A 121 20.45 2.26 10.22
C ARG A 121 19.19 2.99 9.76
N ALA A 122 18.01 2.49 10.14
CA ALA A 122 16.74 3.15 9.83
C ALA A 122 16.61 4.52 10.56
N CYS A 123 16.97 4.59 11.84
CA CYS A 123 16.93 5.86 12.59
C CYS A 123 17.96 6.86 12.08
N GLN A 124 19.15 6.43 11.68
CA GLN A 124 20.18 7.31 11.10
C GLN A 124 19.75 7.96 9.77
N LEU A 125 18.91 7.28 8.98
CA LEU A 125 18.44 7.78 7.69
C LEU A 125 17.12 8.57 7.83
N PHE A 126 16.11 7.96 8.46
CA PHE A 126 14.76 8.51 8.60
C PHE A 126 14.62 9.50 9.77
N GLY A 127 15.65 9.62 10.62
CA GLY A 127 15.65 10.42 11.83
C GLY A 127 14.96 9.74 13.01
N THR A 128 15.27 10.21 14.21
CA THR A 128 14.65 9.78 15.47
C THR A 128 14.70 10.89 16.51
N ILE A 129 13.70 10.89 17.40
CA ILE A 129 13.68 11.72 18.59
C ILE A 129 13.38 10.77 19.76
N GLU A 130 14.28 10.70 20.73
CA GLU A 130 14.12 9.89 21.94
C GLU A 130 14.50 10.73 23.17
N GLY A 131 13.48 11.13 23.93
CA GLY A 131 13.62 12.08 25.05
C GLY A 131 14.25 13.42 24.61
N ASP A 132 14.89 14.09 25.56
CA ASP A 132 15.53 15.40 25.36
C ASP A 132 17.01 15.29 24.92
N LYS A 133 17.54 14.07 24.81
CA LYS A 133 18.98 13.84 24.61
C LYS A 133 19.33 13.32 23.21
N THR A 134 18.38 12.69 22.52
CA THR A 134 18.64 12.09 21.21
C THR A 134 17.79 12.76 20.15
N HIS A 135 18.42 13.65 19.40
CA HIS A 135 17.80 14.32 18.26
C HIS A 135 18.62 14.02 17.01
N CYS A 136 18.15 13.06 16.22
CA CYS A 136 18.74 12.72 14.93
C CYS A 136 17.83 13.27 13.84
N GLN A 137 18.30 14.31 13.15
CA GLN A 137 17.61 14.81 11.97
C GLN A 137 17.62 13.75 10.87
N SER A 138 16.56 13.71 10.07
CA SER A 138 16.51 12.84 8.90
C SER A 138 17.33 13.41 7.77
N ARG A 139 18.04 12.54 7.06
CA ARG A 139 18.78 12.86 5.83
C ARG A 139 17.94 12.73 4.55
N ILE A 140 16.65 12.44 4.72
CA ILE A 140 15.69 12.36 3.63
C ILE A 140 14.41 13.14 3.95
N ARG A 141 13.88 13.83 2.95
CA ARG A 141 12.66 14.63 3.07
C ARG A 141 11.71 14.35 1.91
N PHE A 142 10.51 13.92 2.26
CA PHE A 142 9.41 13.71 1.31
C PHE A 142 8.56 14.97 1.25
N THR A 143 8.28 15.47 0.04
CA THR A 143 7.21 16.46 -0.14
C THR A 143 5.85 15.78 -0.07
N ASP A 144 4.79 16.57 0.08
CA ASP A 144 3.44 16.06 -0.15
C ASP A 144 3.30 15.60 -1.60
N ALA A 145 2.59 14.49 -1.80
CA ALA A 145 2.22 13.97 -3.10
C ALA A 145 0.96 14.66 -3.58
N VAL A 146 1.05 15.34 -4.72
CA VAL A 146 -0.07 16.08 -5.31
C VAL A 146 -0.68 15.23 -6.42
N LEU A 147 -2.01 15.09 -6.41
CA LEU A 147 -2.73 14.40 -7.48
C LEU A 147 -2.52 15.13 -8.82
N THR A 148 -2.05 14.41 -9.83
CA THR A 148 -1.75 14.94 -11.17
C THR A 148 -2.66 14.36 -12.26
N SER A 149 -3.21 13.16 -12.07
CA SER A 149 -4.09 12.49 -13.03
C SER A 149 -5.11 11.56 -12.37
N GLY A 150 -6.21 11.28 -13.06
CA GLY A 150 -7.28 10.35 -12.64
C GLY A 150 -8.41 10.98 -11.82
N GLY A 151 -8.16 12.08 -11.10
CA GLY A 151 -9.17 12.74 -10.25
C GLY A 151 -9.60 11.88 -9.04
N PRO A 152 -10.07 12.48 -7.93
CA PRO A 152 -10.75 11.70 -6.90
C PRO A 152 -12.13 11.27 -7.42
N ARG A 153 -12.53 10.04 -7.13
CA ARG A 153 -13.90 9.57 -7.33
C ARG A 153 -14.73 10.08 -6.14
N THR A 154 -15.67 10.98 -6.41
CA THR A 154 -16.59 11.51 -5.40
C THR A 154 -17.76 10.54 -5.25
N GLU A 155 -17.59 9.57 -4.36
CA GLU A 155 -18.60 8.57 -4.02
C GLU A 155 -18.59 8.34 -2.51
N LYS A 156 -19.78 8.45 -1.91
CA LYS A 156 -19.96 8.15 -0.50
C LYS A 156 -19.89 6.64 -0.28
N CYS A 157 -18.90 6.18 0.47
CA CYS A 157 -18.71 4.76 0.76
C CYS A 157 -18.66 4.52 2.27
N HIS A 158 -19.44 3.56 2.76
CA HIS A 158 -19.32 3.06 4.12
C HIS A 158 -18.29 1.94 4.15
N LEU A 159 -17.11 2.19 4.73
CA LEU A 159 -16.04 1.21 4.74
C LEU A 159 -16.39 0.02 5.64
N ARG A 160 -16.07 -1.19 5.17
CA ARG A 160 -16.16 -2.40 6.00
C ARG A 160 -15.42 -2.21 7.31
N THR A 161 -16.09 -2.57 8.41
CA THR A 161 -15.53 -2.48 9.75
C THR A 161 -14.29 -3.35 9.88
N LEU A 162 -13.19 -2.73 10.28
CA LEU A 162 -12.02 -3.42 10.78
C LEU A 162 -11.78 -2.96 12.21
N LEU A 163 -11.82 -3.88 13.17
CA LEU A 163 -11.23 -3.58 14.46
C LEU A 163 -9.72 -3.42 14.28
N SER A 164 -9.14 -2.41 14.94
CA SER A 164 -7.69 -2.28 15.02
C SER A 164 -7.16 -3.42 15.89
N PRO A 165 -6.40 -4.40 15.36
CA PRO A 165 -5.81 -5.42 16.19
C PRO A 165 -4.88 -4.74 17.20
N LYS A 166 -5.27 -4.73 18.48
CA LYS A 166 -4.53 -4.03 19.53
C LYS A 166 -3.30 -4.85 19.93
N PRO A 167 -2.22 -4.23 20.46
CA PRO A 167 -1.01 -4.94 20.87
C PRO A 167 -1.22 -6.19 21.74
N HIS A 168 -2.28 -6.20 22.56
CA HIS A 168 -2.63 -7.32 23.44
C HIS A 168 -3.35 -8.48 22.74
N HIS A 169 -3.69 -8.35 21.45
CA HIS A 169 -4.24 -9.44 20.64
C HIS A 169 -3.11 -10.40 20.25
N ASN A 170 -2.68 -11.23 21.20
CA ASN A 170 -1.54 -12.13 21.04
C ASN A 170 -1.68 -13.10 19.85
N GLN A 171 -2.91 -13.38 19.43
CA GLN A 171 -3.22 -14.19 18.25
C GLN A 171 -2.73 -13.58 16.94
N ASN A 172 -2.70 -12.24 16.88
CA ASN A 172 -2.28 -11.50 15.69
C ASN A 172 -0.77 -11.25 15.67
N TYR A 173 -0.18 -11.10 16.86
CA TYR A 173 1.18 -10.59 17.01
C TYR A 173 2.18 -11.63 17.55
N GLY A 174 1.74 -12.71 18.17
CA GLY A 174 2.61 -13.81 18.59
C GLY A 174 2.78 -14.85 17.47
N LEU A 175 4.00 -15.36 17.28
CA LEU A 175 4.34 -16.32 16.22
C LEU A 175 3.46 -17.58 16.22
N HIS A 176 2.95 -17.98 17.39
CA HIS A 176 2.03 -19.11 17.56
C HIS A 176 0.73 -18.69 18.27
N GLY A 177 0.36 -17.41 18.14
CA GLY A 177 -0.81 -16.84 18.80
C GLY A 177 -0.72 -16.72 20.33
N LYS A 178 0.46 -16.93 20.92
CA LYS A 178 0.71 -16.90 22.37
C LYS A 178 1.41 -15.60 22.79
N GLY A 179 0.94 -14.99 23.87
CA GLY A 179 1.59 -13.84 24.49
C GLY A 179 2.82 -14.25 25.30
N GLY A 180 3.77 -13.34 25.52
CA GLY A 180 4.99 -13.62 26.30
C GLY A 180 6.06 -14.47 25.57
N GLY A 181 5.75 -14.95 24.36
CA GLY A 181 6.65 -15.74 23.51
C GLY A 181 7.45 -14.88 22.53
N THR A 182 7.59 -15.38 21.31
CA THR A 182 8.24 -14.71 20.16
C THR A 182 7.20 -13.92 19.36
N ILE A 183 7.50 -12.68 18.97
CA ILE A 183 6.60 -11.91 18.10
C ILE A 183 6.66 -12.49 16.67
N ALA A 184 5.54 -12.49 15.96
CA ALA A 184 5.47 -12.90 14.54
C ALA A 184 6.29 -11.96 13.62
N GLY A 185 6.55 -10.74 14.11
CA GLY A 185 7.44 -9.76 13.51
C GLY A 185 6.76 -8.43 13.19
N ARG A 186 7.28 -7.73 12.19
CA ARG A 186 6.76 -6.44 11.73
C ARG A 186 5.40 -6.62 11.07
N LYS A 187 4.46 -5.75 11.45
CA LYS A 187 3.09 -5.73 10.91
C LYS A 187 3.08 -5.13 9.51
N PHE A 188 2.55 -5.90 8.56
CA PHE A 188 2.26 -5.47 7.19
C PHE A 188 0.87 -5.97 6.78
N TYR A 189 0.37 -5.48 5.65
CA TYR A 189 -0.88 -5.93 5.04
C TYR A 189 -0.58 -6.49 3.66
N TYR A 190 -1.17 -7.62 3.32
CA TYR A 190 -1.11 -8.22 2.00
C TYR A 190 -1.93 -7.38 1.01
N HIS A 191 -1.57 -7.49 -0.26
CA HIS A 191 -2.34 -6.88 -1.35
C HIS A 191 -3.48 -7.80 -1.76
N HIS A 192 -4.68 -7.24 -1.80
CA HIS A 192 -5.87 -7.94 -2.29
C HIS A 192 -6.04 -7.68 -3.79
N ASP A 193 -7.02 -8.36 -4.39
CA ASP A 193 -7.41 -8.14 -5.78
C ASP A 193 -7.96 -6.72 -6.00
N GLU A 194 -7.84 -6.22 -7.23
CA GLU A 194 -8.32 -4.90 -7.65
C GLU A 194 -9.85 -4.79 -7.48
N ALA A 195 -10.57 -5.91 -7.58
CA ALA A 195 -12.03 -6.00 -7.42
C ALA A 195 -12.51 -6.14 -5.96
N THR A 196 -11.66 -5.90 -4.95
CA THR A 196 -12.04 -6.12 -3.54
C THR A 196 -13.21 -5.23 -3.12
N ASP A 197 -14.28 -5.84 -2.59
CA ASP A 197 -15.44 -5.13 -2.06
C ASP A 197 -15.14 -4.50 -0.69
N PHE A 198 -14.60 -3.28 -0.73
CA PHE A 198 -14.20 -2.52 0.46
C PHE A 198 -15.37 -1.79 1.14
N ALA A 199 -16.51 -1.67 0.48
CA ALA A 199 -17.65 -0.87 0.93
C ALA A 199 -18.84 -1.74 1.39
N LEU A 200 -19.68 -1.16 2.25
CA LEU A 200 -20.95 -1.69 2.72
C LEU A 200 -22.10 -0.87 2.14
N ASP A 201 -23.22 -1.53 1.87
CA ASP A 201 -24.43 -0.86 1.37
C ASP A 201 -25.10 0.01 2.47
N ARG A 202 -24.88 -0.34 3.74
CA ARG A 202 -25.36 0.41 4.91
C ARG A 202 -24.25 0.51 5.95
N PRO A 203 -24.14 1.64 6.68
CA PRO A 203 -23.16 1.79 7.74
C PRO A 203 -23.48 0.89 8.92
N THR A 204 -22.44 0.48 9.63
CA THR A 204 -22.53 -0.10 10.98
C THR A 204 -22.01 0.91 12.00
N GLU A 205 -22.25 0.67 13.29
CA GLU A 205 -21.72 1.51 14.40
C GLU A 205 -20.17 1.65 14.42
N TYR A 206 -19.45 0.80 13.68
CA TYR A 206 -17.99 0.82 13.61
C TYR A 206 -17.46 1.12 12.19
N SER A 207 -18.34 1.42 11.25
CA SER A 207 -17.96 1.73 9.88
C SER A 207 -17.48 3.17 9.80
N LYS A 208 -16.40 3.41 9.06
CA LYS A 208 -16.01 4.78 8.69
C LYS A 208 -16.65 5.12 7.36
N THR A 209 -17.22 6.30 7.24
CA THR A 209 -17.77 6.78 5.97
C THR A 209 -16.75 7.67 5.29
N ILE A 210 -16.49 7.45 4.01
CA ILE A 210 -15.65 8.33 3.17
C ILE A 210 -16.49 8.97 2.07
N ARG A 211 -16.19 10.23 1.71
CA ARG A 211 -16.89 10.99 0.65
C ARG A 211 -16.23 10.86 -0.72
N ASP A 212 -14.93 10.62 -0.74
CA ASP A 212 -14.14 10.48 -1.95
C ASP A 212 -12.88 9.62 -1.74
N TYR A 213 -12.33 9.10 -2.82
CA TYR A 213 -11.08 8.33 -2.82
C TYR A 213 -10.39 8.42 -4.18
N ALA A 214 -9.10 8.11 -4.23
CA ALA A 214 -8.36 7.98 -5.48
C ALA A 214 -8.64 6.60 -6.10
N PRO A 215 -9.18 6.52 -7.33
CA PRO A 215 -9.45 5.25 -8.00
C PRO A 215 -8.16 4.60 -8.53
N HIS A 216 -8.26 3.35 -8.97
CA HIS A 216 -7.20 2.67 -9.71
C HIS A 216 -6.74 3.55 -10.89
N GLY A 217 -5.42 3.63 -11.10
CA GLY A 217 -4.80 4.40 -12.17
C GLY A 217 -4.57 5.88 -11.84
N ALA A 218 -5.10 6.41 -10.73
CA ALA A 218 -4.80 7.78 -10.30
C ALA A 218 -3.29 7.96 -10.04
N LEU A 219 -2.76 9.13 -10.43
CA LEU A 219 -1.33 9.44 -10.32
C LEU A 219 -1.10 10.60 -9.37
N PHE A 220 -0.11 10.45 -8.49
CA PHE A 220 0.37 11.50 -7.60
C PHE A 220 1.86 11.76 -7.86
N SER A 221 2.28 13.02 -7.83
CA SER A 221 3.70 13.38 -7.96
C SER A 221 4.25 13.98 -6.67
N PHE A 222 5.45 13.56 -6.28
CA PHE A 222 6.18 14.06 -5.12
C PHE A 222 7.68 13.96 -5.32
N ASN A 223 8.45 14.64 -4.46
CA ASN A 223 9.90 14.61 -4.48
C ASN A 223 10.44 14.01 -3.18
N VAL A 224 11.56 13.28 -3.29
CA VAL A 224 12.38 12.86 -2.17
C VAL A 224 13.72 13.58 -2.27
N HIS A 225 13.97 14.50 -1.34
CA HIS A 225 15.26 15.13 -1.19
C HIS A 225 16.16 14.22 -0.36
N ILE A 226 17.39 14.02 -0.81
CA ILE A 226 18.40 13.23 -0.13
C ILE A 226 19.60 14.11 0.20
N GLN A 227 20.19 13.91 1.38
CA GLN A 227 21.33 14.68 1.84
C GLN A 227 22.40 13.75 2.40
N ASP A 228 23.54 13.70 1.70
CA ASP A 228 24.73 12.98 2.10
C ASP A 228 24.41 11.53 2.51
N LEU A 229 23.91 10.72 1.57
CA LEU A 229 23.67 9.30 1.75
C LEU A 229 24.91 8.52 1.31
N THR A 230 25.29 7.48 2.05
CA THR A 230 26.31 6.55 1.57
C THR A 230 25.81 5.78 0.34
N PRO A 231 26.68 5.20 -0.50
CA PRO A 231 26.24 4.39 -1.64
C PRO A 231 25.27 3.27 -1.24
N GLN A 232 25.51 2.65 -0.09
CA GLN A 232 24.66 1.59 0.45
C GLN A 232 23.29 2.12 0.88
N GLU A 233 23.24 3.25 1.58
CA GLU A 233 21.97 3.88 2.01
C GLU A 233 21.14 4.33 0.82
N LEU A 234 21.78 4.93 -0.20
CA LEU A 234 21.13 5.34 -1.43
C LEU A 234 20.49 4.14 -2.13
N GLY A 235 21.26 3.07 -2.33
CA GLY A 235 20.75 1.88 -3.00
C GLY A 235 19.62 1.19 -2.24
N GLN A 236 19.71 1.12 -0.91
CA GLN A 236 18.64 0.58 -0.06
C GLN A 236 17.39 1.47 -0.11
N LEU A 237 17.54 2.81 -0.06
CA LEU A 237 16.42 3.74 -0.16
C LEU A 237 15.71 3.61 -1.51
N ILE A 238 16.45 3.56 -2.61
CA ILE A 238 15.87 3.43 -3.96
C ILE A 238 15.12 2.11 -4.06
N LEU A 239 15.71 0.99 -3.60
CA LEU A 239 15.04 -0.32 -3.57
C LEU A 239 13.74 -0.29 -2.77
N THR A 240 13.69 0.37 -1.61
CA THR A 240 12.45 0.43 -0.82
C THR A 240 11.48 1.51 -1.27
N LEU A 241 11.91 2.48 -2.08
CA LEU A 241 11.05 3.52 -2.63
C LEU A 241 10.39 3.01 -3.92
N GLU A 242 11.19 2.64 -4.92
CA GLU A 242 10.75 2.04 -6.18
C GLU A 242 10.95 0.52 -6.15
N LEU A 243 9.93 -0.19 -5.66
CA LEU A 243 9.92 -1.65 -5.64
C LEU A 243 9.89 -2.23 -7.06
N ASP A 244 10.50 -3.41 -7.24
CA ASP A 244 10.55 -4.09 -8.54
C ASP A 244 9.17 -4.61 -9.00
N THR A 245 9.08 -4.92 -10.29
CA THR A 245 7.84 -5.34 -10.95
C THR A 245 7.09 -6.45 -10.18
N GLY A 246 5.78 -6.26 -10.05
CA GLY A 246 4.89 -7.17 -9.33
C GLY A 246 4.83 -6.93 -7.81
N LEU A 247 5.66 -6.03 -7.28
CA LEU A 247 5.60 -5.57 -5.89
C LEU A 247 4.93 -4.19 -5.80
N GLY A 248 4.43 -3.87 -4.61
CA GLY A 248 3.79 -2.59 -4.34
C GLY A 248 3.81 -2.22 -2.86
N HIS A 249 3.31 -1.02 -2.58
CA HIS A 249 3.21 -0.44 -1.26
C HIS A 249 1.78 -0.38 -0.75
N LYS A 250 1.60 -0.41 0.57
CA LYS A 250 0.30 -0.19 1.23
C LYS A 250 0.28 1.14 1.98
N LEU A 251 -0.65 2.02 1.60
CA LEU A 251 -0.77 3.38 2.12
C LEU A 251 -2.22 3.71 2.52
N GLY A 252 -2.41 4.70 3.40
CA GLY A 252 -3.73 5.24 3.70
C GLY A 252 -4.63 4.34 4.56
N LEU A 253 -5.93 4.63 4.54
CA LEU A 253 -6.97 3.90 5.28
C LEU A 253 -7.39 2.60 4.56
N GLY A 254 -7.98 1.67 5.30
CA GLY A 254 -8.62 0.48 4.70
C GLY A 254 -7.66 -0.62 4.23
N LYS A 255 -6.39 -0.62 4.66
CA LYS A 255 -5.39 -1.58 4.21
C LYS A 255 -5.81 -3.06 4.31
N ALA A 256 -6.48 -3.43 5.41
CA ALA A 256 -6.96 -4.80 5.65
C ALA A 256 -8.26 -5.17 4.91
N ILE A 257 -8.91 -4.22 4.23
CA ILE A 257 -10.07 -4.47 3.36
C ILE A 257 -9.67 -4.23 1.88
N GLY A 258 -8.39 -4.41 1.56
CA GLY A 258 -7.89 -4.31 0.19
C GLY A 258 -7.51 -2.92 -0.31
N MET A 259 -7.85 -1.84 0.40
CA MET A 259 -7.55 -0.47 -0.03
C MET A 259 -6.05 -0.14 0.06
N GLY A 260 -5.64 0.90 -0.67
CA GLY A 260 -4.34 1.55 -0.49
C GLY A 260 -3.14 0.88 -1.15
N SER A 261 -3.33 -0.07 -2.07
CA SER A 261 -2.24 -0.59 -2.90
C SER A 261 -1.77 0.49 -3.86
N CYS A 262 -0.46 0.71 -3.95
CA CYS A 262 0.14 1.67 -4.88
C CYS A 262 1.53 1.24 -5.32
N GLN A 263 2.01 1.80 -6.42
CA GLN A 263 3.37 1.63 -6.92
C GLN A 263 4.02 2.99 -7.05
N ILE A 264 5.33 3.06 -6.82
CA ILE A 264 6.11 4.29 -7.02
C ILE A 264 7.10 4.04 -8.14
N THR A 265 7.27 5.02 -9.02
CA THR A 265 8.30 5.06 -10.05
C THR A 265 9.11 6.34 -9.91
N ILE A 266 10.44 6.23 -9.96
CA ILE A 266 11.36 7.37 -9.96
C ILE A 266 11.60 7.78 -11.42
N LYS A 267 11.36 9.07 -11.72
CA LYS A 267 11.51 9.64 -13.05
C LYS A 267 12.97 10.05 -13.26
N ASP A 268 13.68 9.29 -14.08
CA ASP A 268 15.11 9.48 -14.33
C ASP A 268 15.42 10.82 -15.00
N ASP A 269 14.59 11.24 -15.95
CA ASP A 269 14.70 12.51 -16.67
C ASP A 269 14.54 13.76 -15.79
N LYS A 270 13.96 13.59 -14.60
CA LYS A 270 13.69 14.69 -13.66
C LYS A 270 14.51 14.57 -12.38
N SER A 271 15.10 13.41 -12.11
CA SER A 271 15.85 13.16 -10.88
C SER A 271 17.32 13.52 -11.07
N SER A 272 17.92 14.06 -10.03
CA SER A 272 19.34 14.41 -10.05
C SER A 272 19.99 14.01 -8.74
N ILE A 273 21.08 13.28 -8.81
CA ILE A 273 21.93 12.96 -7.66
C ILE A 273 23.38 13.32 -8.00
N TYR A 274 24.13 13.76 -7.00
CA TYR A 274 25.49 14.25 -7.17
C TYR A 274 26.31 14.09 -5.90
N HIS A 275 27.63 14.11 -6.05
CA HIS A 275 28.55 14.20 -4.93
C HIS A 275 28.66 15.65 -4.44
N PRO A 276 28.27 15.95 -3.18
CA PRO A 276 28.28 17.31 -2.67
C PRO A 276 29.64 17.99 -2.72
N LYS A 277 30.71 17.27 -2.33
CA LYS A 277 32.08 17.79 -2.33
C LYS A 277 32.51 18.24 -3.73
N GLN A 278 32.37 17.35 -4.73
CA GLN A 278 32.69 17.64 -6.13
C GLN A 278 31.86 18.81 -6.68
N ARG A 279 30.56 18.86 -6.36
CA ARG A 279 29.67 19.96 -6.79
C ARG A 279 30.16 21.31 -6.27
N TYR A 280 30.56 21.40 -4.99
CA TYR A 280 31.01 22.66 -4.41
C TYR A 280 32.43 23.05 -4.85
N GLU A 281 33.32 22.08 -5.07
CA GLU A 281 34.66 22.32 -5.62
C GLU A 281 34.62 22.87 -7.06
N GLN A 282 33.59 22.51 -7.84
CA GLN A 282 33.43 22.90 -9.24
C GLN A 282 32.39 24.02 -9.47
N TRP A 283 31.95 24.69 -8.39
CA TRP A 283 30.96 25.77 -8.48
C TRP A 283 31.54 26.98 -9.24
N PRO A 284 30.85 27.56 -10.25
CA PRO A 284 29.44 27.38 -10.63
C PRO A 284 29.17 26.43 -11.82
N GLN A 285 30.18 25.71 -12.33
CA GLN A 285 30.12 24.98 -13.61
C GLN A 285 29.42 23.60 -13.55
N SER A 286 28.84 23.20 -12.42
CA SER A 286 28.49 21.79 -12.18
C SER A 286 27.15 21.38 -12.80
N GLU A 287 27.18 20.72 -13.96
CA GLU A 287 26.13 19.81 -14.47
C GLU A 287 26.40 18.34 -14.10
N TYR A 288 27.22 18.06 -13.08
CA TYR A 288 27.52 16.68 -12.70
C TYR A 288 26.33 16.05 -11.97
N SER A 289 25.55 15.26 -12.69
CA SER A 289 24.50 14.39 -12.17
C SER A 289 24.77 12.95 -12.61
N SER A 290 24.81 12.01 -11.66
CA SER A 290 24.79 10.59 -11.99
C SER A 290 23.33 10.10 -12.10
N SER A 291 23.11 9.01 -12.84
CA SER A 291 21.80 8.35 -12.82
C SER A 291 21.65 7.56 -11.52
N TRP A 292 20.52 7.74 -10.84
CA TRP A 292 20.21 6.98 -9.63
C TRP A 292 20.07 5.47 -9.89
N ARG A 293 19.79 5.06 -11.15
CA ARG A 293 19.56 3.66 -11.52
C ARG A 293 20.75 2.76 -11.25
N GLU A 294 21.96 3.28 -11.43
CA GLU A 294 23.22 2.56 -11.19
C GLU A 294 23.39 2.19 -9.71
N HIS A 295 22.70 2.89 -8.82
CA HIS A 295 22.75 2.64 -7.38
C HIS A 295 21.60 1.76 -6.88
N LYS A 296 20.56 1.51 -7.69
CA LYS A 296 19.42 0.69 -7.26
C LYS A 296 19.90 -0.72 -6.95
N LEU A 297 19.72 -1.15 -5.70
CA LEU A 297 19.95 -2.55 -5.34
C LEU A 297 18.91 -3.46 -6.00
N SER A 298 19.32 -4.66 -6.39
CA SER A 298 18.43 -5.65 -6.98
C SER A 298 17.43 -6.22 -5.96
N ARG A 299 16.28 -6.71 -6.47
CA ARG A 299 15.27 -7.48 -5.72
C ARG A 299 15.82 -8.49 -4.73
N SER A 300 16.92 -9.16 -5.07
CA SER A 300 17.54 -10.23 -4.25
C SER A 300 18.01 -9.75 -2.88
N HIS A 301 18.13 -8.44 -2.66
CA HIS A 301 18.46 -7.86 -1.36
C HIS A 301 17.25 -7.79 -0.42
N LEU A 302 16.02 -7.94 -0.92
CA LEU A 302 14.83 -8.01 -0.06
C LEU A 302 14.78 -9.35 0.68
N PRO A 303 14.50 -9.37 2.00
CA PRO A 303 14.18 -10.61 2.69
C PRO A 303 13.00 -11.32 2.02
N LYS A 304 13.10 -12.64 1.79
CA LYS A 304 12.08 -13.44 1.08
C LYS A 304 10.66 -13.19 1.59
N MET A 305 10.49 -13.11 2.92
CA MET A 305 9.17 -12.89 3.51
C MET A 305 8.65 -11.45 3.30
N LEU A 306 9.54 -10.45 3.25
CA LEU A 306 9.17 -9.08 2.89
C LEU A 306 8.71 -9.02 1.43
N GLU A 307 9.48 -9.63 0.53
CA GLU A 307 9.11 -9.74 -0.89
C GLU A 307 7.72 -10.39 -1.06
N GLN A 308 7.46 -11.52 -0.39
CA GLN A 308 6.18 -12.22 -0.46
C GLN A 308 4.99 -11.35 -0.02
N ILE A 309 5.17 -10.57 1.05
CA ILE A 309 4.12 -9.70 1.58
C ILE A 309 3.84 -8.51 0.65
N LEU A 310 4.87 -8.00 -0.04
CA LEU A 310 4.76 -6.85 -0.96
C LEU A 310 4.20 -7.23 -2.35
N ARG A 311 3.96 -8.51 -2.64
CA ARG A 311 3.41 -8.97 -3.93
C ARG A 311 2.01 -8.41 -4.16
N LEU A 312 1.82 -7.69 -5.26
CA LEU A 312 0.51 -7.17 -5.68
C LEU A 312 -0.46 -8.29 -6.07
N ASN A 313 0.07 -9.38 -6.63
CA ASN A 313 -0.73 -10.52 -7.09
C ASN A 313 -0.90 -11.61 -6.02
N LYS A 314 -0.74 -11.28 -4.73
CA LYS A 314 -0.80 -12.27 -3.64
C LYS A 314 -2.15 -12.99 -3.57
N SER A 315 -3.23 -12.32 -3.95
CA SER A 315 -4.58 -12.92 -4.02
C SER A 315 -4.68 -14.13 -4.97
N ARG A 316 -3.73 -14.29 -5.91
CA ARG A 316 -3.67 -15.49 -6.77
C ARG A 316 -3.30 -16.76 -6.01
N ASP A 317 -2.67 -16.63 -4.85
CA ASP A 317 -2.30 -17.75 -3.99
C ASP A 317 -3.51 -18.25 -3.14
N GLY A 318 -4.59 -17.46 -3.09
CA GLY A 318 -5.83 -17.74 -2.35
C GLY A 318 -6.47 -16.47 -1.76
N ASP A 319 -7.60 -16.66 -1.09
CA ASP A 319 -8.34 -15.57 -0.46
C ASP A 319 -7.56 -14.94 0.71
N ILE A 320 -7.56 -13.61 0.76
CA ILE A 320 -6.90 -12.82 1.80
C ILE A 320 -7.97 -12.23 2.70
N GLY A 321 -7.91 -12.53 4.00
CA GLY A 321 -8.96 -12.17 4.94
C GLY A 321 -8.40 -11.80 6.31
N TYR A 322 -8.80 -10.62 6.80
CA TYR A 322 -8.47 -10.16 8.14
C TYR A 322 -9.69 -10.25 9.07
N PRO A 323 -9.50 -10.44 10.39
CA PRO A 323 -10.59 -10.65 11.31
C PRO A 323 -11.37 -9.35 11.47
N ASN A 324 -12.68 -9.45 11.39
CA ASN A 324 -13.59 -8.38 11.71
C ASN A 324 -13.97 -8.43 13.21
N HIS A 325 -14.82 -7.51 13.65
CA HIS A 325 -15.31 -7.45 15.03
C HIS A 325 -16.02 -8.73 15.51
N GLN A 326 -16.83 -9.34 14.64
CA GLN A 326 -17.59 -10.56 14.95
C GLN A 326 -16.66 -11.77 15.13
N ASP A 327 -15.55 -11.82 14.39
CA ASP A 327 -14.55 -12.89 14.50
C ASP A 327 -13.84 -12.88 15.88
N TYR A 328 -13.67 -11.70 16.48
CA TYR A 328 -13.16 -11.59 17.85
C TYR A 328 -14.20 -11.99 18.90
N LYS A 329 -15.48 -11.65 18.68
CA LYS A 329 -16.56 -11.99 19.62
C LYS A 329 -16.87 -13.49 19.69
N SER A 330 -16.66 -14.21 18.58
CA SER A 330 -16.95 -15.64 18.48
C SER A 330 -15.81 -16.54 18.98
N GLY A 331 -14.66 -15.98 19.41
CA GLY A 331 -13.47 -16.75 19.75
C GLY A 331 -12.76 -17.40 18.54
N TYR A 332 -13.19 -17.04 17.33
CA TYR A 332 -12.66 -17.56 16.07
C TYR A 332 -11.26 -17.03 15.75
N ALA A 333 -10.92 -15.83 16.23
CA ALA A 333 -9.62 -15.19 16.07
C ALA A 333 -8.44 -15.89 16.82
N ASN A 334 -8.62 -17.12 17.34
CA ASN A 334 -7.66 -17.80 18.20
C ASN A 334 -6.44 -18.44 17.49
N LYS A 335 -6.36 -18.39 16.15
CA LYS A 335 -5.24 -18.97 15.36
C LYS A 335 -4.40 -17.88 14.68
N PRO A 336 -3.07 -18.08 14.51
CA PRO A 336 -2.21 -17.12 13.83
C PRO A 336 -2.59 -16.96 12.35
N ILE A 337 -2.20 -15.82 11.77
CA ILE A 337 -2.30 -15.57 10.32
C ILE A 337 -1.42 -16.59 9.58
N ASP A 338 -1.97 -17.23 8.55
CA ASP A 338 -1.22 -18.10 7.67
C ASP A 338 -0.37 -17.33 6.63
N GLU A 339 0.39 -18.05 5.80
CA GLU A 339 1.21 -17.45 4.73
C GLU A 339 0.39 -16.77 3.61
N LYS A 340 -0.93 -16.99 3.57
CA LYS A 340 -1.85 -16.37 2.63
C LYS A 340 -2.49 -15.11 3.19
N GLY A 341 -2.43 -14.91 4.50
CA GLY A 341 -3.03 -13.76 5.15
C GLY A 341 -4.42 -14.02 5.72
N PHE A 342 -4.80 -15.29 5.91
CA PHE A 342 -6.08 -15.68 6.49
C PHE A 342 -5.95 -16.05 7.98
N PHE A 343 -7.01 -15.82 8.75
CA PHE A 343 -7.13 -16.23 10.15
C PHE A 343 -8.04 -17.45 10.28
N GLY A 344 -7.53 -18.59 10.75
CA GLY A 344 -8.33 -19.80 11.02
C GLY A 344 -8.03 -20.99 10.09
N GLU A 345 -8.91 -21.99 10.06
CA GLU A 345 -8.78 -23.17 9.19
C GLU A 345 -9.33 -22.91 7.77
N ALA A 346 -8.77 -23.61 6.76
CA ALA A 346 -9.10 -23.45 5.35
C ALA A 346 -10.61 -23.62 5.03
N GLU A 347 -11.34 -24.42 5.81
CA GLU A 347 -12.78 -24.64 5.61
C GLU A 347 -13.65 -23.40 5.90
N HIS A 348 -13.20 -22.48 6.76
CA HIS A 348 -13.93 -21.24 7.02
C HIS A 348 -13.57 -20.10 6.06
N ALA A 349 -12.39 -20.15 5.44
CA ALA A 349 -12.09 -19.31 4.28
C ALA A 349 -13.14 -19.53 3.20
N ALA A 350 -13.56 -20.79 2.99
CA ALA A 350 -14.68 -21.12 2.12
C ALA A 350 -15.99 -20.49 2.59
N THR A 351 -16.35 -20.49 3.89
CA THR A 351 -17.60 -19.87 4.39
C THR A 351 -17.61 -18.33 4.29
N TYR A 352 -16.49 -17.67 4.57
CA TYR A 352 -16.34 -16.22 4.43
C TYR A 352 -16.31 -15.78 2.97
N SER A 353 -15.62 -16.54 2.13
CA SER A 353 -15.63 -16.42 0.68
C SER A 353 -17.02 -16.71 0.13
N GLN A 354 -17.73 -17.73 0.60
CA GLN A 354 -19.13 -18.00 0.25
C GLN A 354 -20.05 -16.85 0.66
N ALA A 355 -19.83 -16.21 1.82
CA ALA A 355 -20.61 -15.04 2.24
C ALA A 355 -20.29 -13.78 1.40
N MET A 356 -19.07 -13.64 0.90
CA MET A 356 -18.67 -12.59 -0.05
C MET A 356 -19.17 -12.87 -1.48
N ILE A 357 -19.15 -14.13 -1.92
CA ILE A 357 -19.66 -14.63 -3.21
C ILE A 357 -21.20 -14.64 -3.22
N ASN A 358 -21.84 -14.92 -2.07
CA ASN A 358 -23.30 -14.91 -1.91
C ASN A 358 -23.87 -13.50 -1.74
N LYS A 359 -23.02 -12.47 -1.64
CA LYS A 359 -23.49 -11.10 -1.88
C LYS A 359 -23.73 -11.00 -3.38
N ALA A 360 -25.01 -10.91 -3.75
CA ALA A 360 -25.43 -10.72 -5.12
C ALA A 360 -24.52 -9.68 -5.78
N PRO A 361 -23.89 -10.00 -6.92
CA PRO A 361 -23.02 -9.07 -7.62
C PRO A 361 -23.76 -7.75 -7.81
N LYS A 362 -23.05 -6.62 -7.63
CA LYS A 362 -23.67 -5.30 -7.80
C LYS A 362 -24.40 -5.29 -9.15
N PRO A 363 -25.73 -5.08 -9.16
CA PRO A 363 -26.50 -5.25 -10.38
C PRO A 363 -25.98 -4.28 -11.43
N ILE A 364 -25.81 -4.76 -12.66
CA ILE A 364 -25.34 -3.95 -13.79
C ILE A 364 -26.24 -2.73 -13.93
N GLN A 365 -25.65 -1.54 -13.89
CA GLN A 365 -26.36 -0.27 -14.02
C GLN A 365 -26.15 0.35 -15.40
N LYS A 366 -27.14 1.11 -15.86
CA LYS A 366 -26.99 1.94 -17.07
C LYS A 366 -25.96 3.03 -16.79
N GLY A 367 -25.05 3.27 -17.75
CA GLY A 367 -24.04 4.34 -17.69
C GLY A 367 -22.71 3.95 -17.06
N GLN A 368 -22.53 2.68 -16.68
CA GLN A 368 -21.26 2.20 -16.11
C GLN A 368 -20.30 1.68 -17.20
N GLU A 369 -19.00 1.85 -16.96
CA GLU A 369 -17.94 1.12 -17.65
C GLU A 369 -17.65 -0.18 -16.88
N ILE A 370 -17.58 -1.30 -17.60
CA ILE A 370 -17.38 -2.62 -17.01
C ILE A 370 -16.58 -3.52 -17.95
N GLU A 371 -15.79 -4.41 -17.38
CA GLU A 371 -15.10 -5.45 -18.13
C GLU A 371 -15.98 -6.70 -18.27
N GLY A 372 -15.90 -7.35 -19.44
CA GLY A 372 -16.60 -8.58 -19.72
C GLY A 372 -15.87 -9.46 -20.72
N GLU A 373 -16.42 -10.63 -20.96
CA GLU A 373 -15.95 -11.57 -21.96
C GLU A 373 -16.84 -11.54 -23.19
N LEU A 374 -16.23 -11.44 -24.37
CA LEU A 374 -16.90 -11.47 -25.66
C LEU A 374 -17.21 -12.91 -26.08
N TYR A 375 -18.43 -13.12 -26.57
CA TYR A 375 -18.86 -14.39 -27.12
C TYR A 375 -19.53 -14.22 -28.47
N LYS A 376 -19.19 -15.08 -29.43
CA LYS A 376 -19.78 -15.05 -30.77
C LYS A 376 -21.06 -15.90 -30.82
N LYS A 377 -22.16 -15.30 -31.26
CA LYS A 377 -23.47 -15.98 -31.38
C LYS A 377 -24.03 -15.76 -32.80
N GLY A 378 -23.67 -16.66 -33.70
CA GLY A 378 -23.92 -16.48 -35.14
C GLY A 378 -23.09 -15.32 -35.69
N GLU A 379 -23.75 -14.35 -36.34
CA GLU A 379 -23.12 -13.14 -36.90
C GLU A 379 -23.00 -11.97 -35.90
N ARG A 380 -23.41 -12.15 -34.64
CA ARG A 380 -23.40 -11.09 -33.63
C ARG A 380 -22.48 -11.41 -32.47
N TRP A 381 -22.04 -10.37 -31.78
CA TRP A 381 -21.30 -10.46 -30.53
C TRP A 381 -22.22 -10.24 -29.32
N SER A 382 -22.03 -11.07 -28.30
CA SER A 382 -22.60 -10.92 -26.97
C SER A 382 -21.48 -10.72 -25.97
N ALA A 383 -21.79 -10.14 -24.81
CA ALA A 383 -20.87 -10.03 -23.69
C ALA A 383 -21.47 -10.70 -22.45
N LYS A 384 -20.62 -11.36 -21.67
CA LYS A 384 -20.95 -11.80 -20.31
C LYS A 384 -20.14 -10.98 -19.32
N PHE A 385 -20.80 -10.59 -18.24
CA PHE A 385 -20.22 -9.78 -17.20
C PHE A 385 -20.19 -10.59 -15.91
N ILE A 386 -19.11 -10.43 -15.14
CA ILE A 386 -18.99 -11.09 -13.85
C ILE A 386 -20.16 -10.65 -12.97
N GLY A 387 -21.01 -11.61 -12.65
CA GLY A 387 -22.07 -11.45 -11.68
C GLY A 387 -23.47 -11.08 -12.19
N ASP A 388 -23.69 -11.00 -13.50
CA ASP A 388 -25.04 -10.99 -14.07
C ASP A 388 -25.22 -12.21 -14.98
N LYS A 389 -26.29 -12.98 -14.74
CA LYS A 389 -26.58 -14.20 -15.51
C LYS A 389 -27.10 -13.89 -16.92
N ARG A 390 -27.49 -12.64 -17.19
CA ARG A 390 -28.02 -12.22 -18.49
C ARG A 390 -26.87 -11.91 -19.44
N GLU A 391 -26.97 -12.42 -20.66
CA GLU A 391 -26.09 -12.03 -21.75
C GLU A 391 -26.42 -10.59 -22.19
N ALA A 392 -25.39 -9.79 -22.44
CA ALA A 392 -25.54 -8.47 -23.00
C ALA A 392 -25.34 -8.48 -24.51
N ILE A 393 -26.20 -7.78 -25.23
CA ILE A 393 -26.06 -7.59 -26.67
C ILE A 393 -25.02 -6.50 -26.91
N VAL A 394 -23.98 -6.80 -27.69
CA VAL A 394 -22.99 -5.80 -28.11
C VAL A 394 -23.57 -5.02 -29.30
N ILE A 395 -23.89 -3.75 -29.09
CA ILE A 395 -24.64 -2.95 -30.08
C ILE A 395 -23.78 -2.47 -31.25
N ASN A 396 -22.49 -2.21 -31.00
CA ASN A 396 -21.48 -1.85 -32.00
C ASN A 396 -20.59 -3.06 -32.32
N PHE A 397 -21.18 -4.24 -32.48
CA PHE A 397 -20.45 -5.50 -32.69
C PHE A 397 -19.52 -5.50 -33.91
N ARG A 398 -19.72 -4.58 -34.87
CA ARG A 398 -18.83 -4.38 -36.03
C ARG A 398 -17.47 -3.76 -35.68
N GLU A 399 -17.37 -3.11 -34.52
CA GLU A 399 -16.10 -2.54 -34.02
C GLU A 399 -15.24 -3.59 -33.30
N VAL A 400 -15.77 -4.79 -33.07
CA VAL A 400 -15.01 -5.92 -32.51
C VAL A 400 -14.13 -6.51 -33.63
N PRO A 401 -12.79 -6.57 -33.47
CA PRO A 401 -11.91 -7.16 -34.47
C PRO A 401 -12.31 -8.59 -34.85
N GLU A 402 -12.29 -8.94 -36.14
CA GLU A 402 -12.70 -10.29 -36.60
C GLU A 402 -11.82 -11.41 -36.04
N SER A 403 -10.56 -11.11 -35.72
CA SER A 403 -9.59 -12.03 -35.12
C SER A 403 -9.77 -12.24 -33.61
N THR A 404 -10.79 -11.65 -32.99
CA THR A 404 -11.03 -11.77 -31.54
C THR A 404 -11.44 -13.21 -31.20
N PRO A 405 -10.74 -13.91 -30.29
CA PRO A 405 -11.15 -15.23 -29.86
C PRO A 405 -12.40 -15.18 -28.99
N ASP A 406 -13.18 -16.27 -29.01
CA ASP A 406 -14.29 -16.45 -28.07
C ASP A 406 -13.77 -16.47 -26.63
N GLY A 407 -14.42 -15.75 -25.73
CA GLY A 407 -13.95 -15.53 -24.36
C GLY A 407 -12.91 -14.43 -24.20
N ALA A 408 -12.60 -13.65 -25.25
CA ALA A 408 -11.69 -12.51 -25.13
C ALA A 408 -12.22 -11.47 -24.14
N ARG A 409 -11.33 -10.95 -23.28
CA ARG A 409 -11.67 -9.88 -22.33
C ARG A 409 -11.70 -8.52 -23.04
N ALA A 410 -12.71 -7.73 -22.74
CA ALA A 410 -12.90 -6.40 -23.30
C ALA A 410 -13.54 -5.44 -22.30
N GLU A 411 -13.33 -4.15 -22.50
CA GLU A 411 -14.05 -3.08 -21.79
C GLU A 411 -15.34 -2.72 -22.56
N PHE A 412 -16.40 -2.44 -21.80
CA PHE A 412 -17.71 -2.10 -22.31
C PHE A 412 -18.34 -0.94 -21.55
N PHE A 413 -19.19 -0.19 -22.24
CA PHE A 413 -20.08 0.81 -21.64
C PHE A 413 -21.53 0.34 -21.68
N ILE A 414 -22.21 0.27 -20.54
CA ILE A 414 -23.60 -0.20 -20.47
C ILE A 414 -24.56 0.90 -20.90
N THR A 415 -25.14 0.75 -22.09
CA THR A 415 -26.07 1.72 -22.66
C THR A 415 -27.51 1.52 -22.20
N GLU A 416 -27.89 0.27 -21.90
CA GLU A 416 -29.23 -0.07 -21.46
C GLU A 416 -29.20 -1.26 -20.50
N GLN A 417 -29.98 -1.18 -19.42
CA GLN A 417 -30.26 -2.31 -18.56
C GLN A 417 -31.73 -2.25 -18.12
N SER A 418 -32.47 -3.34 -18.37
CA SER A 418 -33.79 -3.53 -17.77
C SER A 418 -34.14 -5.02 -17.66
N LYS A 419 -35.14 -5.36 -16.83
CA LYS A 419 -35.64 -6.75 -16.70
C LYS A 419 -36.32 -7.26 -17.98
N ARG A 420 -36.88 -6.36 -18.81
CA ARG A 420 -37.66 -6.70 -20.01
C ARG A 420 -36.85 -6.67 -21.30
N ALA A 421 -35.95 -5.70 -21.45
CA ALA A 421 -35.15 -5.49 -22.67
C ALA A 421 -33.75 -6.13 -22.61
N GLY A 422 -33.37 -6.73 -21.47
CA GLY A 422 -32.05 -7.30 -21.27
C GLY A 422 -30.97 -6.24 -21.04
N ILE A 423 -29.74 -6.56 -21.39
CA ILE A 423 -28.58 -5.68 -21.26
C ILE A 423 -28.08 -5.34 -22.65
N LYS A 424 -27.82 -4.06 -22.91
CA LYS A 424 -27.10 -3.61 -24.11
C LYS A 424 -25.82 -2.93 -23.69
N ALA A 425 -24.74 -3.31 -24.34
CA ALA A 425 -23.41 -2.82 -24.07
C ALA A 425 -22.77 -2.34 -25.37
N ARG A 426 -22.04 -1.23 -25.28
CA ARG A 426 -21.16 -0.75 -26.35
C ARG A 426 -19.75 -1.23 -26.04
N PHE A 427 -19.16 -2.00 -26.95
CA PHE A 427 -17.76 -2.39 -26.91
C PHE A 427 -16.86 -1.15 -26.98
N SER A 428 -15.81 -1.10 -26.15
CA SER A 428 -14.85 0.01 -26.13
C SER A 428 -13.50 -0.42 -26.70
N LYS A 429 -12.88 -1.47 -26.15
CA LYS A 429 -11.58 -2.02 -26.62
C LYS A 429 -11.35 -3.42 -26.06
N ILE A 430 -10.50 -4.20 -26.74
CA ILE A 430 -9.97 -5.46 -26.21
C ILE A 430 -8.95 -5.16 -25.12
N ILE A 431 -8.98 -5.94 -24.04
CA ILE A 431 -7.96 -5.94 -23.00
C ILE A 431 -6.91 -6.97 -23.43
N ASN A 432 -5.82 -6.52 -24.03
CA ASN A 432 -4.71 -7.41 -24.35
C ASN A 432 -4.04 -7.86 -23.05
N THR A 433 -4.29 -9.10 -22.63
CA THR A 433 -3.37 -9.80 -21.75
C THR A 433 -2.20 -10.26 -22.61
N SER A 434 -1.16 -9.44 -22.74
CA SER A 434 0.14 -9.92 -23.20
C SER A 434 0.67 -10.91 -22.17
N LYS A 435 0.26 -12.17 -22.30
CA LYS A 435 1.04 -13.35 -21.96
C LYS A 435 1.74 -13.75 -23.25
N ASP A 436 2.88 -13.13 -23.52
CA ASP A 436 3.88 -13.82 -24.31
C ASP A 436 4.81 -14.50 -23.30
N SER A 437 4.71 -15.83 -23.34
CA SER A 437 5.71 -16.87 -23.01
C SER A 437 6.73 -16.60 -21.91
#